data_AF-A0A2R6FMV4-F1
#
_entry.id   AF-A0A2R6FMV4-F1
#
_cell.length_a   1.000
_cell.length_b   1.000
_cell.length_c   1.000
_cell.angle_alpha   90.00
_cell.angle_beta   90.00
_cell.angle_gamma   90.00
#
_symmetry.space_group_name_H-M   'P 1'
#
loop_
_entity.id
_entity.type
_entity.pdbx_description
1 polymer ?
#
loop_
_entity_poly.entity_id
_entity_poly.type
_entity_poly.pdbx_seq_one_letter_code
_entity_poly.pdbx_strand_id
1 'polypeptide(L)'
;MTRDICVVVPTIREYECVRAYAENAREHGFDLDRLHFVLVTEDFCETDAMARMLDEEGLSGEVFDGSARERWYREQGIAEYEHVVPAASHAETSFGLLYLWAGDFEYGVFIDDDTLPHPDCDFFGRHLRNLAFEGEVTSVRSDERWGNVLYQNADEHGLYPRGYPYSAMDETVETETAYVNDVVASQGLWTNVPDLDAVRILMDGDLQGQARTRLDADDYGEDFVASEGQYLTVCSMNLAFRREVVPAFYQLPMDDNPWDVGRFDDIWSGV
;
A
#
# COMPACT_ATOMS: atom_id res chain seq x y z
N MET A 1 -4.03 -18.24 -19.36
CA MET A 1 -3.05 -17.27 -18.82
C MET A 1 -3.43 -17.05 -17.38
N THR A 2 -2.44 -17.08 -16.50
CA THR A 2 -2.50 -17.10 -15.04
C THR A 2 -2.42 -15.67 -14.47
N ARG A 3 -3.23 -14.74 -15.00
CA ARG A 3 -3.26 -13.35 -14.50
C ARG A 3 -3.98 -13.30 -13.17
N ASP A 4 -3.28 -13.67 -12.11
CA ASP A 4 -3.83 -13.85 -10.77
C ASP A 4 -3.52 -12.69 -9.83
N ILE A 5 -2.74 -11.69 -10.28
CA ILE A 5 -2.32 -10.54 -9.45
C ILE A 5 -2.79 -9.24 -10.09
N CYS A 6 -3.66 -8.51 -9.38
CA CYS A 6 -4.08 -7.16 -9.76
C CYS A 6 -3.20 -6.12 -9.04
N VAL A 7 -2.40 -5.38 -9.80
CA VAL A 7 -1.52 -4.31 -9.30
C VAL A 7 -2.22 -2.98 -9.49
N VAL A 8 -2.69 -2.36 -8.41
CA VAL A 8 -3.37 -1.06 -8.45
C VAL A 8 -2.37 0.05 -8.19
N VAL A 9 -2.34 1.03 -9.09
CA VAL A 9 -1.45 2.19 -9.02
C VAL A 9 -2.29 3.46 -9.11
N PRO A 10 -2.68 4.09 -7.99
CA PRO A 10 -3.20 5.45 -8.02
C PRO A 10 -2.09 6.40 -8.50
N THR A 11 -2.36 7.24 -9.49
CA THR A 11 -1.35 8.14 -10.03
C THR A 11 -1.95 9.34 -10.73
N ILE A 12 -1.34 10.51 -10.54
CA ILE A 12 -1.65 11.72 -11.32
C ILE A 12 -0.41 12.36 -11.96
N ARG A 13 0.78 11.86 -11.62
CA ARG A 13 2.06 12.45 -12.02
C ARG A 13 3.10 11.41 -12.43
N GLU A 14 3.43 10.49 -11.53
CA GLU A 14 4.64 9.67 -11.62
C GLU A 14 4.35 8.23 -12.07
N TYR A 15 3.44 8.06 -13.04
CA TYR A 15 3.02 6.74 -13.53
C TYR A 15 4.17 5.91 -14.15
N GLU A 16 5.29 6.54 -14.49
CA GLU A 16 6.48 5.87 -14.99
C GLU A 16 7.15 4.96 -13.94
N CYS A 17 6.81 5.09 -12.65
CA CYS A 17 7.27 4.18 -11.59
C CYS A 17 7.00 2.70 -11.93
N VAL A 18 5.92 2.42 -12.67
CA VAL A 18 5.55 1.08 -13.16
C VAL A 18 6.70 0.43 -13.93
N ARG A 19 7.49 1.20 -14.69
CA ARG A 19 8.66 0.68 -15.42
C ARG A 19 9.71 0.10 -14.46
N ALA A 20 9.95 0.77 -13.33
CA ALA A 20 10.90 0.30 -12.33
C ALA A 20 10.44 -0.99 -11.65
N TYR A 21 9.14 -1.13 -11.36
CA TYR A 21 8.56 -2.38 -10.85
C TYR A 21 8.60 -3.52 -11.86
N ALA A 22 8.36 -3.22 -13.15
CA ALA A 22 8.47 -4.20 -14.22
C ALA A 22 9.93 -4.64 -14.45
N GLU A 23 10.89 -3.70 -14.39
CA GLU A 23 12.31 -3.99 -14.46
C GLU A 23 12.75 -4.86 -13.28
N ASN A 24 12.38 -4.50 -12.04
CA ASN A 24 12.65 -5.30 -10.85
C ASN A 24 12.12 -6.74 -11.00
N ALA A 25 10.87 -6.90 -11.44
CA ALA A 25 10.29 -8.22 -11.69
C ALA A 25 11.11 -9.03 -12.70
N ARG A 26 11.56 -8.42 -13.82
CA ARG A 26 12.40 -9.10 -14.82
C ARG A 26 13.76 -9.49 -14.26
N GLU A 27 14.41 -8.61 -13.52
CA GLU A 27 15.74 -8.84 -12.93
C GLU A 27 15.70 -10.01 -11.93
N HIS A 28 14.62 -10.13 -11.17
CA HIS A 28 14.42 -11.23 -10.20
C HIS A 28 13.75 -12.47 -10.80
N GLY A 29 13.46 -12.48 -12.11
CA GLY A 29 12.86 -13.61 -12.81
C GLY A 29 11.40 -13.86 -12.42
N PHE A 30 10.70 -12.84 -11.92
CA PHE A 30 9.27 -12.89 -11.65
C PHE A 30 8.47 -12.86 -12.96
N ASP A 31 7.42 -13.68 -13.03
CA ASP A 31 6.60 -13.82 -14.23
C ASP A 31 5.63 -12.65 -14.40
N LEU A 32 5.93 -11.76 -15.35
CA LEU A 32 5.08 -10.61 -15.69
C LEU A 32 3.71 -11.01 -16.22
N ASP A 33 3.54 -12.22 -16.78
CA ASP A 33 2.24 -12.69 -17.29
C ASP A 33 1.21 -12.91 -16.17
N ARG A 34 1.66 -12.92 -14.91
CA ARG A 34 0.80 -12.96 -13.72
C ARG A 34 0.23 -11.60 -13.34
N LEU A 35 0.90 -10.52 -13.75
CA LEU A 35 0.56 -9.15 -13.35
C LEU A 35 -0.48 -8.55 -14.31
N HIS A 36 -1.48 -7.89 -13.72
CA HIS A 36 -2.41 -7.02 -14.41
C HIS A 36 -2.45 -5.67 -13.71
N PHE A 37 -1.99 -4.62 -14.39
CA PHE A 37 -1.90 -3.27 -13.85
C PHE A 37 -3.20 -2.51 -14.03
N VAL A 38 -3.67 -1.86 -12.97
CA VAL A 38 -4.84 -0.97 -12.97
C VAL A 38 -4.36 0.39 -12.53
N LEU A 39 -4.15 1.29 -13.49
CA LEU A 39 -3.78 2.67 -13.21
C LEU A 39 -5.05 3.47 -12.96
N VAL A 40 -5.15 4.08 -11.79
CA VAL A 40 -6.30 4.88 -11.37
C VAL A 40 -5.87 6.34 -11.35
N THR A 41 -6.45 7.15 -12.23
CA THR A 41 -5.99 8.52 -12.49
C THR A 41 -7.14 9.49 -12.74
N GLU A 42 -6.85 10.72 -13.12
CA GLU A 42 -7.86 11.77 -13.33
C GLU A 42 -8.05 12.13 -14.80
N ASP A 43 -9.21 12.71 -15.13
CA ASP A 43 -9.57 13.12 -16.51
C ASP A 43 -8.57 14.15 -17.11
N PHE A 44 -7.79 14.84 -16.27
CA PHE A 44 -6.77 15.78 -16.71
C PHE A 44 -5.39 15.13 -16.97
N CYS A 45 -5.24 13.83 -16.72
CA CYS A 45 -3.98 13.09 -16.89
C CYS A 45 -3.88 12.46 -18.29
N GLU A 46 -2.65 12.11 -18.69
CA GLU A 46 -2.35 11.57 -20.02
C GLU A 46 -2.61 10.05 -20.11
N THR A 47 -3.88 9.64 -20.07
CA THR A 47 -4.28 8.21 -20.09
C THR A 47 -3.74 7.42 -21.29
N ASP A 48 -3.69 8.04 -22.48
CA ASP A 48 -3.10 7.43 -23.67
C ASP A 48 -1.60 7.16 -23.52
N ALA A 49 -0.88 7.99 -22.75
CA ALA A 49 0.54 7.79 -22.50
C ALA A 49 0.78 6.65 -21.50
N MET A 50 -0.03 6.59 -20.44
CA MET A 50 -0.04 5.49 -19.48
C MET A 50 -0.33 4.14 -20.17
N ALA A 51 -1.33 4.09 -21.05
CA ALA A 51 -1.67 2.87 -21.79
C ALA A 51 -0.54 2.44 -22.73
N ARG A 52 0.06 3.37 -23.47
CA ARG A 52 1.24 3.08 -24.31
C ARG A 52 2.43 2.57 -23.51
N MET A 53 2.67 3.13 -22.32
CA MET A 53 3.74 2.65 -21.44
C MET A 53 3.53 1.18 -21.05
N LEU A 54 2.31 0.79 -20.66
CA LEU A 54 2.00 -0.60 -20.35
C LEU A 54 2.28 -1.52 -21.55
N ASP A 55 1.86 -1.12 -22.76
CA ASP A 55 2.12 -1.86 -24.00
C ASP A 55 3.62 -1.98 -24.31
N GLU A 56 4.38 -0.89 -24.14
CA GLU A 56 5.84 -0.85 -24.36
C GLU A 56 6.60 -1.76 -23.39
N GLU A 57 6.15 -1.82 -22.13
CA GLU A 57 6.68 -2.74 -21.12
C GLU A 57 6.16 -4.18 -21.29
N GLY A 58 5.25 -4.43 -22.22
CA GLY A 58 4.63 -5.73 -22.43
C GLY A 58 3.78 -6.20 -21.24
N LEU A 59 3.22 -5.25 -20.49
CA LEU A 59 2.39 -5.50 -19.32
C LEU A 59 0.91 -5.58 -19.72
N SER A 60 0.18 -6.48 -19.06
CA SER A 60 -1.28 -6.42 -19.11
C SER A 60 -1.75 -5.30 -18.20
N GLY A 61 -2.72 -4.50 -18.64
CA GLY A 61 -3.38 -3.57 -17.74
C GLY A 61 -4.43 -2.68 -18.39
N GLU A 62 -5.07 -1.87 -17.56
CA GLU A 62 -6.09 -0.90 -17.92
C GLU A 62 -5.83 0.43 -17.20
N VAL A 63 -6.18 1.54 -17.84
CA VAL A 63 -6.06 2.89 -17.29
C VAL A 63 -7.46 3.48 -17.14
N PHE A 64 -7.78 3.93 -15.93
CA PHE A 64 -9.07 4.50 -15.59
C PHE A 64 -8.90 5.95 -15.16
N ASP A 65 -9.35 6.87 -16.01
CA ASP A 65 -9.71 8.23 -15.59
C ASP A 65 -11.11 8.25 -14.96
N GLY A 66 -11.56 9.42 -14.48
CA GLY A 66 -12.87 9.57 -13.83
C GLY A 66 -14.02 9.16 -14.76
N SER A 67 -13.96 9.63 -16.00
CA SER A 67 -14.92 9.28 -17.04
C SER A 67 -14.96 7.77 -17.35
N ALA A 68 -13.82 7.07 -17.29
CA ALA A 68 -13.73 5.62 -17.44
C ALA A 68 -14.29 4.87 -16.22
N ARG A 69 -14.01 5.35 -15.00
CA ARG A 69 -14.61 4.79 -13.78
C ARG A 69 -16.13 4.90 -13.79
N GLU A 70 -16.69 6.05 -14.16
CA GLU A 70 -18.15 6.23 -14.30
C GLU A 70 -18.77 5.26 -15.31
N ARG A 71 -18.10 5.01 -16.44
CA ARG A 71 -18.54 4.01 -17.43
C ARG A 71 -18.50 2.61 -16.82
N TRP A 72 -17.41 2.27 -16.15
CA TRP A 72 -17.24 0.98 -15.49
C TRP A 72 -18.34 0.73 -14.45
N TYR A 73 -18.64 1.70 -13.57
CA TYR A 73 -19.72 1.56 -12.59
C TYR A 73 -21.08 1.31 -13.24
N ARG A 74 -21.38 1.99 -14.37
CA ARG A 74 -22.60 1.75 -15.15
C ARG A 74 -22.66 0.35 -15.76
N GLU A 75 -21.54 -0.12 -16.30
CA GLU A 75 -21.43 -1.47 -16.88
C GLU A 75 -21.57 -2.58 -15.83
N GLN A 76 -21.04 -2.34 -14.63
CA GLN A 76 -21.21 -3.23 -13.47
C GLN A 76 -22.59 -3.10 -12.79
N GLY A 77 -23.42 -2.13 -13.20
CA GLY A 77 -24.76 -1.93 -12.64
C GLY A 77 -24.78 -1.34 -11.23
N ILE A 78 -23.72 -0.63 -10.82
CA ILE A 78 -23.53 -0.03 -9.49
C ILE A 78 -23.33 1.48 -9.54
N ALA A 79 -23.71 2.14 -10.63
CA ALA A 79 -23.56 3.59 -10.82
C ALA A 79 -24.17 4.44 -9.69
N GLU A 80 -25.23 3.96 -9.02
CA GLU A 80 -25.80 4.66 -7.88
C GLU A 80 -24.83 4.80 -6.69
N TYR A 81 -23.79 3.98 -6.63
CA TYR A 81 -22.75 3.99 -5.59
C TYR A 81 -21.46 4.69 -6.01
N GLU A 82 -21.40 5.30 -7.20
CA GLU A 82 -20.16 5.96 -7.70
C GLU A 82 -19.63 7.01 -6.71
N HIS A 83 -20.53 7.70 -6.01
CA HIS A 83 -20.23 8.72 -5.01
C HIS A 83 -19.50 8.20 -3.76
N VAL A 84 -19.42 6.89 -3.55
CA VAL A 84 -18.74 6.29 -2.39
C VAL A 84 -17.22 6.32 -2.58
N VAL A 85 -16.74 6.32 -3.83
CA VAL A 85 -15.32 6.46 -4.17
C VAL A 85 -15.09 7.92 -4.59
N PRO A 86 -14.44 8.74 -3.75
CA PRO A 86 -14.24 10.16 -4.05
C PRO A 86 -13.26 10.35 -5.22
N ALA A 87 -13.53 11.36 -6.04
CA ALA A 87 -12.59 11.84 -7.06
C ALA A 87 -11.55 12.77 -6.44
N ALA A 88 -10.39 12.88 -7.08
CA ALA A 88 -9.26 13.74 -6.68
C ALA A 88 -8.81 13.50 -5.21
N SER A 89 -8.92 12.26 -4.76
CA SER A 89 -8.63 11.83 -3.39
C SER A 89 -7.89 10.50 -3.42
N HIS A 90 -7.00 10.24 -2.45
CA HIS A 90 -6.24 8.99 -2.42
C HIS A 90 -7.18 7.77 -2.23
N ALA A 91 -8.29 7.96 -1.50
CA ALA A 91 -9.34 6.95 -1.35
C ALA A 91 -9.92 6.43 -2.70
N GLU A 92 -9.64 7.10 -3.82
CA GLU A 92 -9.92 6.60 -5.17
C GLU A 92 -9.27 5.25 -5.49
N THR A 93 -8.20 4.88 -4.78
CA THR A 93 -7.61 3.53 -4.79
C THR A 93 -8.65 2.43 -4.49
N SER A 94 -9.75 2.76 -3.78
CA SER A 94 -10.89 1.87 -3.57
C SER A 94 -11.54 1.40 -4.87
N PHE A 95 -11.47 2.16 -5.97
CA PHE A 95 -11.89 1.68 -7.28
C PHE A 95 -11.09 0.44 -7.70
N GLY A 96 -9.78 0.42 -7.45
CA GLY A 96 -8.94 -0.73 -7.73
C GLY A 96 -9.33 -1.98 -6.94
N LEU A 97 -9.81 -1.82 -5.70
CA LEU A 97 -10.38 -2.91 -4.91
C LEU A 97 -11.66 -3.47 -5.54
N LEU A 98 -12.55 -2.58 -5.99
CA LEU A 98 -13.78 -2.99 -6.69
C LEU A 98 -13.46 -3.68 -8.02
N TYR A 99 -12.50 -3.17 -8.78
CA TYR A 99 -12.04 -3.79 -10.03
C TYR A 99 -11.48 -5.19 -9.77
N LEU A 100 -10.56 -5.31 -8.81
CA LEU A 100 -9.98 -6.58 -8.38
C LEU A 100 -11.08 -7.55 -7.96
N TRP A 101 -12.02 -7.11 -7.14
CA TRP A 101 -13.15 -7.93 -6.68
C TRP A 101 -14.14 -8.29 -7.80
N ALA A 102 -14.30 -7.48 -8.83
CA ALA A 102 -15.11 -7.87 -9.99
C ALA A 102 -14.38 -8.88 -10.90
N GLY A 103 -13.05 -8.83 -10.94
CA GLY A 103 -12.19 -9.73 -11.73
C GLY A 103 -11.89 -11.07 -11.07
N ASP A 104 -11.17 -11.94 -11.80
CA ASP A 104 -10.74 -13.28 -11.38
C ASP A 104 -9.28 -13.26 -10.88
N PHE A 105 -9.01 -12.39 -9.90
CA PHE A 105 -7.68 -12.23 -9.28
C PHE A 105 -7.62 -12.92 -7.92
N GLU A 106 -6.49 -13.55 -7.61
CA GLU A 106 -6.21 -14.18 -6.31
C GLU A 106 -5.55 -13.19 -5.33
N TYR A 107 -4.71 -12.29 -5.86
CA TYR A 107 -3.93 -11.33 -5.10
C TYR A 107 -4.17 -9.89 -5.57
N GLY A 108 -4.10 -8.96 -4.63
CA GLY A 108 -3.96 -7.53 -4.89
C GLY A 108 -2.59 -7.03 -4.47
N VAL A 109 -2.07 -6.05 -5.19
CA VAL A 109 -0.87 -5.30 -4.82
C VAL A 109 -1.15 -3.82 -5.02
N PHE A 110 -0.88 -3.01 -4.01
CA PHE A 110 -0.90 -1.55 -4.10
C PHE A 110 0.52 -1.02 -4.20
N ILE A 111 0.70 -0.05 -5.10
CA ILE A 111 1.94 0.67 -5.34
C ILE A 111 1.59 2.16 -5.45
N ASP A 112 2.21 2.99 -4.65
CA ASP A 112 2.10 4.45 -4.80
C ASP A 112 3.08 4.99 -5.85
N ASP A 113 2.67 6.05 -6.55
CA ASP A 113 3.37 6.50 -7.74
C ASP A 113 4.74 7.16 -7.48
N ASP A 114 4.99 7.59 -6.25
CA ASP A 114 6.26 8.18 -5.81
C ASP A 114 7.21 7.18 -5.11
N THR A 115 6.89 5.89 -5.14
CA THR A 115 7.72 4.81 -4.57
C THR A 115 8.45 3.99 -5.64
N LEU A 116 9.59 3.42 -5.26
CA LEU A 116 10.39 2.56 -6.13
C LEU A 116 10.83 1.29 -5.38
N PRO A 117 10.91 0.13 -6.05
CA PRO A 117 11.42 -1.08 -5.43
C PRO A 117 12.94 -1.01 -5.25
N HIS A 118 13.45 -1.67 -4.21
CA HIS A 118 14.90 -1.88 -4.09
C HIS A 118 15.40 -2.83 -5.18
N PRO A 119 16.51 -2.51 -5.88
CA PRO A 119 17.04 -3.37 -6.95
C PRO A 119 17.44 -4.76 -6.43
N ASP A 120 17.93 -4.85 -5.19
CA ASP A 120 18.35 -6.12 -4.58
C ASP A 120 17.19 -6.94 -3.98
N CYS A 121 15.96 -6.42 -4.01
CA CYS A 121 14.78 -7.09 -3.48
C CYS A 121 13.85 -7.56 -4.60
N ASP A 122 13.57 -8.86 -4.65
CA ASP A 122 12.48 -9.45 -5.43
C ASP A 122 11.14 -8.98 -4.84
N PHE A 123 10.63 -7.83 -5.32
CA PHE A 123 9.49 -7.12 -4.73
C PHE A 123 8.24 -8.01 -4.69
N PHE A 124 7.77 -8.44 -5.87
CA PHE A 124 6.56 -9.25 -5.98
C PHE A 124 6.75 -10.63 -5.36
N GLY A 125 7.90 -11.29 -5.58
CA GLY A 125 8.11 -12.62 -5.06
C GLY A 125 8.27 -12.63 -3.54
N ARG A 126 8.83 -11.60 -2.91
CA ARG A 126 8.86 -11.48 -1.44
C ARG A 126 7.45 -11.35 -0.88
N HIS A 127 6.63 -10.48 -1.46
CA HIS A 127 5.24 -10.34 -1.03
C HIS A 127 4.45 -11.66 -1.13
N LEU A 128 4.56 -12.38 -2.24
CA LEU A 128 3.87 -13.66 -2.39
C LEU A 128 4.41 -14.74 -1.45
N ARG A 129 5.73 -14.78 -1.19
CA ARG A 129 6.30 -15.69 -0.19
C ARG A 129 5.75 -15.39 1.21
N ASN A 130 5.60 -14.12 1.56
CA ASN A 130 5.03 -13.71 2.84
C ASN A 130 3.55 -14.07 2.94
N LEU A 131 2.75 -13.85 1.90
CA LEU A 131 1.33 -14.25 1.86
C LEU A 131 1.14 -15.78 1.90
N ALA A 132 2.08 -16.54 1.34
CA ALA A 132 2.08 -18.00 1.38
C ALA A 132 2.77 -18.59 2.62
N PHE A 133 3.26 -17.75 3.54
CA PHE A 133 4.05 -18.19 4.67
C PHE A 133 3.21 -18.97 5.69
N GLU A 134 3.72 -20.12 6.10
CA GLU A 134 3.22 -20.92 7.20
C GLU A 134 4.42 -21.35 8.05
N GLY A 135 4.41 -21.00 9.34
CA GLY A 135 5.56 -21.24 10.21
C GLY A 135 5.61 -20.37 11.44
N GLU A 136 6.72 -20.52 12.18
CA GLU A 136 7.05 -19.65 13.31
C GLU A 136 7.56 -18.30 12.81
N VAL A 137 7.02 -17.22 13.36
CA VAL A 137 7.39 -15.84 13.06
C VAL A 137 7.36 -15.01 14.34
N THR A 138 8.11 -13.91 14.36
CA THR A 138 8.03 -12.93 15.45
C THR A 138 6.65 -12.31 15.49
N SER A 139 6.02 -12.32 16.67
CA SER A 139 4.78 -11.64 16.98
C SER A 139 5.06 -10.45 17.90
N VAL A 140 4.45 -9.32 17.59
CA VAL A 140 4.67 -8.05 18.28
C VAL A 140 3.39 -7.57 18.94
N ARG A 141 3.48 -7.17 20.21
CA ARG A 141 2.41 -6.50 20.94
C ARG A 141 2.91 -5.31 21.74
N SER A 142 2.01 -4.38 22.03
CA SER A 142 2.23 -3.31 23.00
C SER A 142 1.16 -3.27 24.09
N ASP A 143 1.48 -2.61 25.19
CA ASP A 143 0.54 -2.32 26.28
C ASP A 143 -0.55 -1.32 25.89
N GLU A 144 -0.37 -0.58 24.80
CA GLU A 144 -1.34 0.35 24.23
C GLU A 144 -2.21 -0.26 23.10
N ARG A 145 -2.02 -1.55 22.79
CA ARG A 145 -2.68 -2.31 21.69
C ARG A 145 -2.29 -1.89 20.27
N TRP A 146 -1.27 -1.06 20.12
CA TRP A 146 -0.78 -0.60 18.82
C TRP A 146 0.68 -1.01 18.64
N GLY A 147 0.96 -1.86 17.66
CA GLY A 147 2.32 -2.22 17.28
C GLY A 147 2.93 -1.13 16.39
N ASN A 148 4.07 -0.57 16.80
CA ASN A 148 4.83 0.35 15.97
C ASN A 148 5.57 -0.44 14.88
N VAL A 149 5.26 -0.23 13.60
CA VAL A 149 5.96 -0.95 12.51
C VAL A 149 7.43 -0.57 12.35
N LEU A 150 7.89 0.47 13.05
CA LEU A 150 9.27 0.93 13.11
C LEU A 150 9.97 0.56 14.44
N TYR A 151 9.46 -0.42 15.20
CA TYR A 151 9.96 -0.70 16.55
C TYR A 151 11.42 -1.19 16.62
N GLN A 152 11.94 -1.83 15.56
CA GLN A 152 13.21 -2.57 15.59
C GLN A 152 14.44 -1.67 15.79
N ASN A 153 14.35 -0.39 15.43
CA ASN A 153 15.39 0.61 15.73
C ASN A 153 14.84 1.88 16.43
N ALA A 154 13.68 1.74 17.10
CA ALA A 154 12.98 2.87 17.70
C ALA A 154 13.78 3.60 18.80
N ASP A 155 14.70 2.92 19.49
CA ASP A 155 15.58 3.57 20.48
C ASP A 155 16.60 4.53 19.85
N GLU A 156 16.95 4.34 18.58
CA GLU A 156 17.87 5.21 17.84
C GLU A 156 17.14 6.36 17.17
N HIS A 157 16.09 6.06 16.41
CA HIS A 157 15.39 7.07 15.59
C HIS A 157 14.15 7.67 16.27
N GLY A 158 13.54 7.01 17.25
CA GLY A 158 12.37 7.51 18.00
C GLY A 158 11.12 7.77 17.15
N LEU A 159 10.96 7.01 16.06
CA LEU A 159 9.94 7.31 15.03
C LEU A 159 8.70 6.45 15.21
N TYR A 160 7.56 7.05 14.83
CA TYR A 160 6.28 6.39 14.73
C TYR A 160 5.69 6.64 13.33
N PRO A 161 5.19 5.60 12.65
CA PRO A 161 4.65 5.68 11.29
C PRO A 161 3.39 6.52 11.27
N ARG A 162 3.14 7.25 10.17
CA ARG A 162 1.93 8.06 9.97
C ARG A 162 0.68 7.30 10.43
N GLY A 163 -0.26 8.00 11.05
CA GLY A 163 -1.50 7.42 11.56
C GLY A 163 -1.40 6.68 12.90
N TYR A 164 -0.19 6.44 13.43
CA TYR A 164 -0.02 5.86 14.77
C TYR A 164 -0.66 6.79 15.82
N PRO A 165 -1.52 6.33 16.74
CA PRO A 165 -2.21 7.22 17.67
C PRO A 165 -1.24 7.92 18.64
N TYR A 166 -1.31 9.25 18.73
CA TYR A 166 -0.46 10.00 19.68
C TYR A 166 -0.67 9.60 21.14
N SER A 167 -1.87 9.13 21.50
CA SER A 167 -2.17 8.68 22.86
C SER A 167 -1.58 7.31 23.20
N ALA A 168 -1.12 6.56 22.19
CA ALA A 168 -0.56 5.22 22.32
C ALA A 168 0.97 5.21 22.20
N MET A 169 1.60 6.38 22.05
CA MET A 169 3.07 6.50 21.99
C MET A 169 3.71 6.27 23.36
N ASP A 170 5.02 6.00 23.34
CA ASP A 170 5.82 5.63 24.50
C ASP A 170 5.38 4.28 25.10
N GLU A 171 4.76 3.44 24.27
CA GLU A 171 4.35 2.09 24.58
C GLU A 171 5.55 1.18 24.86
N THR A 172 5.31 0.14 25.65
CA THR A 172 6.27 -0.94 25.82
C THR A 172 5.99 -2.02 24.78
N VAL A 173 6.97 -2.26 23.89
CA VAL A 173 6.89 -3.33 22.89
C VAL A 173 7.42 -4.64 23.48
N GLU A 174 6.66 -5.71 23.31
CA GLU A 174 7.06 -7.08 23.64
C GLU A 174 7.00 -7.96 22.40
N THR A 175 7.99 -8.84 22.25
CA THR A 175 8.06 -9.80 21.16
C THR A 175 8.00 -11.23 21.67
N GLU A 176 7.30 -12.08 20.94
CA GLU A 176 7.25 -13.53 21.18
C GLU A 176 7.25 -14.29 19.85
N THR A 177 7.46 -15.60 19.89
CA THR A 177 7.31 -16.46 18.71
C THR A 177 5.87 -16.93 18.61
N ALA A 178 5.23 -16.69 17.47
CA ALA A 178 3.90 -17.22 17.15
C ALA A 178 3.96 -18.11 15.91
N TYR A 179 3.05 -19.06 15.80
CA TYR A 179 2.86 -19.85 14.59
C TYR A 179 1.71 -19.25 13.78
N VAL A 180 1.96 -18.94 12.51
CA VAL A 180 0.96 -18.45 11.56
C VAL A 180 0.81 -19.42 10.40
N ASN A 181 -0.39 -19.51 9.84
CA ASN A 181 -0.70 -20.35 8.67
C ASN A 181 -1.67 -19.69 7.68
N ASP A 182 -2.00 -18.42 7.90
CA ASP A 182 -2.97 -17.68 7.11
C ASP A 182 -2.58 -16.19 7.06
N VAL A 183 -1.49 -15.89 6.33
CA VAL A 183 -1.06 -14.50 6.12
C VAL A 183 -1.86 -13.90 4.97
N VAL A 184 -2.67 -12.90 5.30
CA VAL A 184 -3.61 -12.30 4.36
C VAL A 184 -3.16 -10.95 3.81
N ALA A 185 -2.19 -10.32 4.47
CA ALA A 185 -1.60 -9.04 4.08
C ALA A 185 -0.08 -9.05 4.33
N SER A 186 0.67 -8.42 3.43
CA SER A 186 2.12 -8.31 3.45
C SER A 186 2.48 -6.86 3.12
N GLN A 187 2.79 -6.09 4.17
CA GLN A 187 3.14 -4.67 4.07
C GLN A 187 4.65 -4.52 3.93
N GLY A 188 5.07 -3.80 2.89
CA GLY A 188 6.44 -3.32 2.78
C GLY A 188 6.61 -1.98 3.49
N LEU A 189 7.80 -1.75 4.04
CA LEU A 189 8.18 -0.50 4.70
C LEU A 189 9.07 0.34 3.78
N TRP A 190 9.53 1.49 4.28
CA TRP A 190 10.18 2.52 3.47
C TRP A 190 11.63 2.71 3.89
N THR A 191 12.53 2.74 2.91
CA THR A 191 13.85 3.34 3.12
C THR A 191 13.85 4.76 2.58
N ASN A 192 14.94 5.48 2.82
CA ASN A 192 15.12 6.88 2.54
C ASN A 192 14.12 7.77 3.28
N VAL A 193 12.89 7.95 2.80
CA VAL A 193 11.90 8.82 3.45
C VAL A 193 10.87 7.95 4.17
N PRO A 194 10.87 7.88 5.52
CA PRO A 194 9.80 7.20 6.24
C PRO A 194 8.47 7.94 6.07
N ASP A 195 7.37 7.18 6.06
CA ASP A 195 6.03 7.75 6.01
C ASP A 195 5.62 8.32 7.39
N LEU A 196 5.75 9.64 7.53
CA LEU A 196 5.47 10.38 8.76
C LEU A 196 4.38 11.43 8.53
N ASP A 197 3.56 11.70 9.54
CA ASP A 197 2.64 12.83 9.49
C ASP A 197 3.38 14.18 9.59
N ALA A 198 2.71 15.27 9.20
CA ALA A 198 3.32 16.59 9.14
C ALA A 198 3.82 17.09 10.50
N VAL A 199 3.16 16.73 11.61
CA VAL A 199 3.61 17.12 12.95
C VAL A 199 4.91 16.40 13.29
N ARG A 200 5.02 15.11 12.93
CA ARG A 200 6.25 14.33 13.13
C ARG A 200 7.39 14.81 12.25
N ILE A 201 7.15 15.15 10.99
CA ILE A 201 8.16 15.77 10.11
C ILE A 201 8.67 17.09 10.72
N LEU A 202 7.76 17.91 11.27
CA LEU A 202 8.14 19.15 11.97
C LEU A 202 8.95 18.87 13.24
N MET A 203 8.61 17.84 14.01
CA MET A 203 9.35 17.41 15.20
C MET A 203 10.73 16.83 14.86
N ASP A 204 10.84 16.12 13.73
CA ASP A 204 12.09 15.66 13.12
C ASP A 204 12.94 16.83 12.59
N GLY A 205 12.37 18.03 12.58
CA GLY A 205 13.07 19.30 12.43
C GLY A 205 13.01 19.90 11.03
N ASP A 206 12.18 19.36 10.14
CA ASP A 206 12.11 19.81 8.76
C ASP A 206 10.95 20.76 8.49
N LEU A 207 11.25 21.94 7.92
CA LEU A 207 10.27 22.96 7.56
C LEU A 207 9.90 22.95 6.07
N GLN A 208 10.54 22.09 5.28
CA GLN A 208 10.29 21.89 3.85
C GLN A 208 9.41 20.67 3.57
N GLY A 209 8.99 19.94 4.61
CA GLY A 209 8.03 18.85 4.51
C GLY A 209 8.65 17.50 4.15
N GLN A 210 9.94 17.29 4.43
CA GLN A 210 10.58 15.98 4.29
C GLN A 210 11.19 15.53 5.61
N ALA A 211 11.07 14.24 5.96
CA ALA A 211 11.83 13.73 7.11
C ALA A 211 13.34 13.98 6.90
N ARG A 212 14.01 14.54 7.91
CA ARG A 212 15.48 14.60 8.00
C ARG A 212 16.06 13.23 8.33
N THR A 213 15.39 12.49 9.21
CA THR A 213 15.76 11.12 9.50
C THR A 213 15.53 10.28 8.25
N ARG A 214 16.59 9.63 7.79
CA ARG A 214 16.56 8.73 6.63
C ARG A 214 16.73 7.32 7.14
N LEU A 215 15.81 6.43 6.76
CA LEU A 215 15.91 5.03 7.09
C LEU A 215 16.64 4.27 5.98
N ASP A 216 17.35 3.21 6.32
CA ASP A 216 17.87 2.24 5.36
C ASP A 216 17.46 0.81 5.74
N ALA A 217 18.04 -0.18 5.07
CA ALA A 217 17.68 -1.57 5.31
C ALA A 217 18.12 -2.06 6.70
N ASP A 218 19.14 -1.45 7.32
CA ASP A 218 19.66 -1.84 8.62
C ASP A 218 18.77 -1.36 9.78
N ASP A 219 17.87 -0.40 9.52
CA ASP A 219 16.80 0.00 10.46
C ASP A 219 15.69 -1.06 10.60
N TYR A 220 15.69 -2.06 9.72
CA TYR A 220 14.70 -3.13 9.68
C TYR A 220 15.35 -4.49 9.98
N GLY A 221 14.71 -5.24 10.87
CA GLY A 221 15.11 -6.60 11.24
C GLY A 221 14.29 -7.66 10.51
N GLU A 222 13.93 -8.71 11.25
CA GLU A 222 13.10 -9.80 10.72
C GLU A 222 11.65 -9.35 10.51
N ASP A 223 10.98 -9.94 9.52
CA ASP A 223 9.54 -9.80 9.30
C ASP A 223 8.78 -10.23 10.57
N PHE A 224 7.66 -9.56 10.85
CA PHE A 224 6.84 -9.84 12.05
C PHE A 224 5.35 -9.75 11.75
N VAL A 225 4.54 -10.25 12.69
CA VAL A 225 3.08 -10.09 12.69
C VAL A 225 2.62 -9.39 13.96
N ALA A 226 1.50 -8.69 13.91
CA ALA A 226 0.82 -8.24 15.13
C ALA A 226 0.27 -9.44 15.91
N SER A 227 0.43 -9.44 17.24
CA SER A 227 -0.26 -10.41 18.10
C SER A 227 -1.78 -10.23 18.01
N GLU A 228 -2.53 -11.29 18.34
CA GLU A 228 -4.00 -11.23 18.34
C GLU A 228 -4.52 -10.08 19.22
N GLY A 229 -5.41 -9.26 18.66
CA GLY A 229 -5.98 -8.09 19.34
C GLY A 229 -5.11 -6.84 19.34
N GLN A 230 -3.98 -6.85 18.63
CA GLN A 230 -3.14 -5.67 18.38
C GLN A 230 -3.47 -5.06 17.01
N TYR A 231 -3.30 -3.75 16.90
CA TYR A 231 -3.49 -2.98 15.67
C TYR A 231 -2.14 -2.53 15.11
N LEU A 232 -2.07 -2.39 13.78
CA LEU A 232 -0.95 -1.80 13.06
C LEU A 232 -1.44 -0.66 12.17
N THR A 233 -0.57 0.29 11.89
CA THR A 233 -0.78 1.25 10.80
C THR A 233 -0.42 0.58 9.47
N VAL A 234 -1.41 0.41 8.59
CA VAL A 234 -1.27 -0.30 7.31
C VAL A 234 -1.35 0.66 6.15
N CYS A 235 -0.17 1.05 5.65
CA CYS A 235 -0.05 1.94 4.52
C CYS A 235 -0.29 1.22 3.18
N SER A 236 -1.09 1.83 2.32
CA SER A 236 -1.36 1.34 0.96
C SER A 236 -0.21 1.57 -0.02
N MET A 237 0.85 2.30 0.34
CA MET A 237 1.92 2.64 -0.61
C MET A 237 2.68 1.42 -1.15
N ASN A 238 2.76 0.37 -0.34
CA ASN A 238 3.47 -0.85 -0.67
C ASN A 238 2.83 -2.02 0.09
N LEU A 239 1.79 -2.60 -0.49
CA LEU A 239 1.01 -3.62 0.19
C LEU A 239 0.53 -4.70 -0.78
N ALA A 240 0.83 -5.95 -0.47
CA ALA A 240 0.20 -7.10 -1.12
C ALA A 240 -0.79 -7.77 -0.19
N PHE A 241 -1.89 -8.28 -0.73
CA PHE A 241 -2.94 -8.93 0.05
C PHE A 241 -3.65 -10.03 -0.73
N ARG A 242 -4.25 -10.96 0.00
CA ARG A 242 -5.17 -11.97 -0.55
C ARG A 242 -6.51 -11.31 -0.84
N ARG A 243 -7.12 -11.67 -1.97
CA ARG A 243 -8.44 -11.17 -2.39
C ARG A 243 -9.50 -11.24 -1.28
N GLU A 244 -9.44 -12.24 -0.42
CA GLU A 244 -10.43 -12.45 0.66
C GLU A 244 -10.49 -11.33 1.69
N VAL A 245 -9.45 -10.50 1.81
CA VAL A 245 -9.42 -9.35 2.74
C VAL A 245 -10.24 -8.18 2.21
N VAL A 246 -10.47 -8.08 0.90
CA VAL A 246 -11.10 -6.91 0.26
C VAL A 246 -12.39 -6.44 0.95
N PRO A 247 -13.33 -7.30 1.40
CA PRO A 247 -14.53 -6.83 2.10
C PRO A 247 -14.26 -6.13 3.45
N ALA A 248 -13.12 -6.39 4.08
CA ALA A 248 -12.65 -5.72 5.30
C ALA A 248 -11.64 -4.60 5.01
N PHE A 249 -11.22 -4.44 3.75
CA PHE A 249 -10.20 -3.51 3.32
C PHE A 249 -10.86 -2.30 2.66
N TYR A 250 -10.96 -1.19 3.37
CA TYR A 250 -11.58 0.03 2.85
C TYR A 250 -10.70 1.25 3.13
N GLN A 251 -10.44 2.04 2.09
CA GLN A 251 -9.80 3.36 2.19
C GLN A 251 -10.91 4.37 2.52
N LEU A 252 -11.20 4.54 3.81
CA LEU A 252 -12.28 5.44 4.25
C LEU A 252 -11.93 6.89 3.87
N PRO A 253 -12.74 7.58 3.04
CA PRO A 253 -12.55 9.00 2.78
C PRO A 253 -12.57 9.78 4.10
N MET A 254 -11.48 10.47 4.39
CA MET A 254 -11.32 11.25 5.62
C MET A 254 -11.44 12.76 5.41
N ASP A 255 -11.70 13.18 4.17
CA ASP A 255 -11.84 14.57 3.75
C ASP A 255 -13.22 15.18 4.08
N ASP A 256 -14.22 14.39 4.50
CA ASP A 256 -15.48 14.90 5.06
C ASP A 256 -15.27 15.46 6.49
N ASN A 257 -14.55 16.58 6.56
CA ASN A 257 -14.26 17.32 7.79
C ASN A 257 -14.22 18.83 7.52
N PRO A 258 -14.26 19.70 8.55
CA PRO A 258 -14.33 21.16 8.38
C PRO A 258 -13.16 21.80 7.60
N TRP A 259 -12.11 21.05 7.31
CA TRP A 259 -10.93 21.50 6.58
C TRP A 259 -10.81 20.92 5.18
N ASP A 260 -11.69 19.98 4.78
CA ASP A 260 -11.64 19.27 3.50
C ASP A 260 -10.28 18.58 3.24
N VAL A 261 -9.67 18.00 4.29
CA VAL A 261 -8.35 17.34 4.22
C VAL A 261 -8.44 15.88 4.64
N GLY A 262 -8.26 14.95 3.70
CA GLY A 262 -7.96 13.54 3.97
C GLY A 262 -6.46 13.35 4.20
N ARG A 263 -6.06 12.58 5.22
CA ARG A 263 -4.62 12.37 5.52
C ARG A 263 -4.22 10.97 5.96
N PHE A 264 -5.18 10.17 6.41
CA PHE A 264 -4.94 8.79 6.88
C PHE A 264 -5.83 7.77 6.17
N ASP A 265 -6.53 8.19 5.11
CA ASP A 265 -7.34 7.34 4.25
C ASP A 265 -6.51 6.23 3.59
N ASP A 266 -5.20 6.48 3.41
CA ASP A 266 -4.15 5.59 2.91
C ASP A 266 -3.43 4.73 3.98
N ILE A 267 -3.75 4.93 5.27
CA ILE A 267 -2.99 4.34 6.39
C ILE A 267 -3.83 3.37 7.24
N TRP A 268 -5.14 3.58 7.27
CA TRP A 268 -6.04 2.84 8.16
C TRP A 268 -6.82 1.76 7.41
N SER A 269 -6.23 1.25 6.34
CA SER A 269 -6.76 0.19 5.50
C SER A 269 -7.17 -1.05 6.33
N GLY A 270 -8.40 -1.07 6.84
CA GLY A 270 -8.92 -2.15 7.67
C GLY A 270 -8.68 -2.07 9.19
N VAL A 271 -8.50 -0.87 9.78
CA VAL A 271 -8.59 -0.67 11.24
C VAL A 271 -10.04 -0.48 11.71
#